data_AF-A0A1A0IBV6-F1
#
_entry.id   AF-A0A1A0IBV6-F1
#
_cell.length_a   1.000
_cell.length_b   1.000
_cell.length_c   1.000
_cell.angle_alpha   90.00
_cell.angle_beta   90.00
_cell.angle_gamma   90.00
#
_symmetry.space_group_name_H-M   'P 1'
#
loop_
_entity.id
_entity.type
_entity.pdbx_description
1 polymer ?
#
loop_
_entity_poly.entity_id
_entity_poly.type
_entity_poly.pdbx_seq_one_letter_code
_entity_poly.pdbx_strand_id
1 'polypeptide(L)'
;MRRAWRVAHVAATVAIPWMLAVYYWTSADRYTIEGSGRVAAHFHMAAAIAAAVLFVDAVVLRVIGRSAAATVPFAIVWAGALAYSLNGIRTFSGKEFKDYCGNVELCIPDLDLFVGAVPFALAMSCAAVCSIVVDRKRRSERLTVEAIHNG
;
A
#
# COMPACT_ATOMS: atom_id res chain seq x y z
N MET A 1 3.69 24.03 -6.06
CA MET A 1 3.88 23.05 -4.96
C MET A 1 2.73 22.05 -4.81
N ARG A 2 1.46 22.47 -4.64
CA ARG A 2 0.32 21.53 -4.36
C ARG A 2 0.09 20.41 -5.40
N ARG A 3 0.40 20.64 -6.68
CA ARG A 3 0.26 19.65 -7.77
C ARG A 3 1.41 18.64 -7.77
N ALA A 4 2.64 19.08 -7.52
CA ALA A 4 3.80 18.20 -7.37
C ALA A 4 3.63 17.25 -6.18
N TRP A 5 3.12 17.75 -5.05
CA TRP A 5 2.82 16.92 -3.88
C TRP A 5 1.74 15.86 -4.16
N ARG A 6 0.70 16.17 -4.95
CA ARG A 6 -0.29 15.16 -5.40
C ARG A 6 0.37 14.02 -6.15
N VAL A 7 1.21 14.39 -7.12
CA VAL A 7 1.91 13.43 -7.97
C VAL A 7 2.84 12.59 -7.10
N ALA A 8 3.55 13.19 -6.15
CA ALA A 8 4.40 12.48 -5.21
C ALA A 8 3.61 11.50 -4.33
N HIS A 9 2.46 11.89 -3.77
CA HIS A 9 1.61 11.01 -2.97
C HIS A 9 1.15 9.78 -3.77
N VAL A 10 0.62 10.00 -4.98
CA VAL A 10 0.14 8.90 -5.85
C VAL A 10 1.31 8.03 -6.31
N ALA A 11 2.43 8.63 -6.70
CA ALA A 11 3.63 7.89 -7.09
C ALA A 11 4.16 7.03 -5.95
N ALA A 12 4.24 7.57 -4.73
CA ALA A 12 4.66 6.82 -3.54
C ALA A 12 3.68 5.69 -3.23
N THR A 13 2.37 5.95 -3.32
CA THR A 13 1.30 4.98 -3.09
C THR A 13 1.41 3.76 -4.02
N VAL A 14 1.84 3.95 -5.27
CA VAL A 14 2.06 2.86 -6.23
C VAL A 14 3.45 2.24 -6.07
N ALA A 15 4.50 3.06 -5.96
CA ALA A 15 5.88 2.59 -5.98
C ALA A 15 6.26 1.79 -4.73
N ILE A 16 5.78 2.19 -3.55
CA ILE A 16 6.14 1.54 -2.27
C ILE A 16 5.73 0.06 -2.25
N PRO A 17 4.49 -0.34 -2.58
CA PRO A 17 4.12 -1.75 -2.68
C PRO A 17 5.00 -2.55 -3.64
N TRP A 18 5.36 -1.98 -4.79
CA TRP A 18 6.25 -2.65 -5.75
C TRP A 18 7.69 -2.77 -5.26
N MET A 19 8.24 -1.75 -4.60
CA MET A 19 9.57 -1.83 -3.98
C MET A 19 9.63 -2.90 -2.90
N LEU A 20 8.57 -3.02 -2.09
CA LEU A 20 8.45 -4.07 -1.09
C LEU A 20 8.35 -5.46 -1.73
N ALA A 21 7.57 -5.61 -2.80
CA ALA A 21 7.47 -6.87 -3.55
C ALA A 21 8.82 -7.27 -4.18
N VAL A 22 9.56 -6.32 -4.76
CA VAL A 22 10.90 -6.55 -5.31
C VAL A 22 11.88 -6.93 -4.21
N TYR A 23 11.89 -6.20 -3.08
CA TYR A 23 12.75 -6.51 -1.93
C TYR A 23 12.57 -7.97 -1.48
N TYR A 24 11.32 -8.40 -1.31
CA TYR A 24 10.99 -9.78 -1.00
C TYR A 24 11.52 -10.76 -2.06
N TRP A 25 11.30 -10.46 -3.35
CA TRP A 25 11.73 -11.33 -4.44
C TRP A 25 13.26 -11.49 -4.53
N THR A 26 14.00 -10.43 -4.18
CA THR A 26 15.47 -10.38 -4.24
C THR A 26 16.16 -10.85 -2.96
N SER A 27 15.41 -11.08 -1.88
CA SER A 27 15.99 -11.49 -0.60
C SER A 27 16.52 -12.91 -0.66
N ALA A 28 17.83 -13.09 -0.53
CA ALA A 28 18.49 -14.40 -0.59
C ALA A 28 18.11 -15.31 0.58
N ASP A 29 17.74 -14.74 1.73
CA ASP A 29 17.44 -15.49 2.96
C ASP A 29 16.05 -16.17 2.94
N ARG A 30 15.22 -15.90 1.91
CA ARG A 30 13.86 -16.47 1.77
C ARG A 30 13.82 -17.99 1.61
N TYR A 31 14.93 -18.63 1.25
CA TYR A 31 14.96 -20.07 0.98
C TYR A 31 15.10 -20.95 2.23
N THR A 32 15.22 -20.35 3.42
CA THR A 32 15.30 -21.06 4.70
C THR A 32 14.17 -20.61 5.61
N ILE A 33 13.63 -21.49 6.46
CA ILE A 33 12.47 -21.16 7.32
C ILE A 33 12.78 -20.02 8.31
N GLU A 34 13.94 -20.05 8.97
CA GLU A 34 14.34 -18.95 9.86
C GLU A 34 14.65 -17.66 9.09
N GLY A 35 15.22 -17.77 7.89
CA GLY A 35 15.50 -16.63 7.03
C GLY A 35 14.23 -16.00 6.47
N SER A 36 13.24 -16.78 6.04
CA SER A 36 11.94 -16.30 5.58
C SER A 36 11.15 -15.62 6.69
N GLY A 37 11.15 -16.16 7.91
CA GLY A 37 10.57 -15.48 9.08
C GLY A 37 11.21 -14.10 9.34
N ARG A 38 12.54 -14.00 9.24
CA ARG A 38 13.26 -12.73 9.39
C ARG A 38 12.93 -11.75 8.27
N VAL A 39 12.92 -12.21 7.01
CA VAL A 39 12.55 -11.40 5.84
C VAL A 39 11.10 -10.90 5.97
N ALA A 40 10.18 -11.74 6.42
CA ALA A 40 8.79 -11.37 6.67
C ALA A 40 8.67 -10.27 7.74
N ALA A 41 9.38 -10.41 8.87
CA ALA A 41 9.40 -9.40 9.91
C ALA A 41 9.95 -8.05 9.42
N HIS A 42 11.06 -8.04 8.66
CA HIS A 42 11.61 -6.83 8.06
C HIS A 42 10.67 -6.20 7.03
N PHE A 43 10.02 -7.03 6.22
CA PHE A 43 9.02 -6.59 5.27
C PHE A 43 7.86 -5.88 5.97
N HIS A 44 7.27 -6.50 6.99
CA HIS A 44 6.17 -5.88 7.73
C HIS A 44 6.60 -4.62 8.48
N MET A 45 7.84 -4.55 8.96
CA MET A 45 8.38 -3.34 9.56
C MET A 45 8.49 -2.20 8.53
N ALA A 46 9.05 -2.47 7.36
CA ALA A 46 9.14 -1.49 6.28
C ALA A 46 7.75 -1.06 5.77
N ALA A 47 6.82 -2.02 5.63
CA ALA A 47 5.44 -1.77 5.24
C ALA A 47 4.70 -0.92 6.28
N ALA A 48 4.88 -1.19 7.58
CA ALA A 48 4.29 -0.40 8.65
C ALA A 48 4.77 1.06 8.62
N ILE A 49 6.09 1.27 8.47
CA ILE A 49 6.67 2.62 8.37
C ILE A 49 6.09 3.36 7.17
N ALA A 50 6.07 2.71 6.00
CA ALA A 50 5.57 3.32 4.78
C ALA A 50 4.07 3.64 4.86
N ALA A 51 3.27 2.72 5.41
CA ALA A 51 1.85 2.92 5.63
C ALA A 51 1.59 4.07 6.62
N ALA A 52 2.36 4.18 7.70
CA ALA A 52 2.24 5.30 8.64
C ALA A 52 2.54 6.65 7.98
N VAL A 53 3.62 6.74 7.18
CA VAL A 53 3.97 7.97 6.45
C VAL A 53 2.88 8.35 5.46
N LEU A 54 2.37 7.39 4.69
CA LEU A 54 1.31 7.64 3.69
C LEU A 54 -0.05 7.95 4.32
N PHE A 55 -0.34 7.37 5.50
CA PHE A 55 -1.50 7.73 6.30
C PHE A 55 -1.41 9.18 6.78
N VAL A 56 -0.29 9.58 7.37
CA VAL A 56 -0.06 10.97 7.79
C VAL A 56 -0.17 11.90 6.60
N ASP A 57 0.42 11.56 5.45
CA ASP A 57 0.33 12.36 4.23
C ASP A 57 -1.12 12.52 3.76
N ALA A 58 -1.92 11.45 3.78
CA ALA A 58 -3.34 11.51 3.45
C ALA A 58 -4.14 12.41 4.42
N VAL A 59 -3.84 12.35 5.73
CA VAL A 59 -4.46 13.21 6.75
C VAL A 59 -4.06 14.67 6.56
N VAL A 60 -2.78 14.95 6.33
CA VAL A 60 -2.27 16.31 6.07
C VAL A 60 -2.94 16.90 4.82
N LEU A 61 -3.08 16.10 3.75
CA LEU A 61 -3.82 16.50 2.56
C LEU A 61 -5.26 16.90 2.89
N ARG A 62 -5.94 16.18 3.80
CA ARG A 62 -7.30 16.51 4.27
C ARG A 62 -7.36 17.81 5.07
N VAL A 63 -6.39 18.04 5.96
CA VAL A 63 -6.29 19.26 6.78
C VAL A 63 -6.07 20.50 5.91
N ILE A 64 -5.29 20.39 4.83
CA ILE A 64 -5.03 21.50 3.89
C ILE A 64 -6.22 21.73 2.91
N GLY A 65 -7.41 21.20 3.23
CA GLY A 65 -8.66 21.51 2.53
C GLY A 65 -8.91 20.68 1.27
N ARG A 66 -8.35 19.46 1.16
CA ARG A 66 -8.72 18.54 0.07
C ARG A 66 -10.10 17.95 0.29
N SER A 67 -10.75 17.65 -0.83
CA SER A 67 -11.99 16.88 -0.87
C SER A 67 -11.81 15.56 -0.11
N ALA A 68 -12.73 15.30 0.82
CA ALA A 68 -12.77 14.06 1.60
C ALA A 68 -12.81 12.82 0.70
N ALA A 69 -13.49 12.90 -0.46
CA ALA A 69 -13.57 11.81 -1.43
C ALA A 69 -12.20 11.38 -1.98
N ALA A 70 -11.20 12.27 -1.93
CA ALA A 70 -9.86 12.02 -2.44
C ALA A 70 -8.83 11.68 -1.35
N THR A 71 -9.16 11.80 -0.07
CA THR A 71 -8.20 11.59 1.04
C THR A 71 -8.64 10.51 2.02
N VAL A 72 -9.95 10.37 2.26
CA VAL A 72 -10.49 9.38 3.19
C VAL A 72 -10.23 7.95 2.73
N PRO A 73 -10.41 7.57 1.44
CA PRO A 73 -10.10 6.22 0.98
C PRO A 73 -8.62 5.85 1.18
N PHE A 74 -7.70 6.77 0.88
CA PHE A 74 -6.27 6.54 1.11
C PHE A 74 -5.95 6.41 2.60
N ALA A 75 -6.53 7.25 3.46
CA ALA A 75 -6.33 7.15 4.90
C ALA A 75 -6.84 5.80 5.45
N ILE A 76 -7.99 5.32 5.01
CA ILE A 76 -8.53 4.00 5.41
C ILE A 76 -7.59 2.87 4.96
N VAL A 77 -7.17 2.89 3.70
CA VAL A 77 -6.28 1.88 3.14
C VAL A 77 -4.96 1.83 3.91
N TRP A 78 -4.34 2.97 4.16
CA TRP A 78 -3.05 3.03 4.86
C TRP A 78 -3.16 2.72 6.36
N ALA A 79 -4.28 3.06 7.00
CA ALA A 79 -4.55 2.62 8.37
C ALA A 79 -4.72 1.09 8.45
N GLY A 80 -5.44 0.48 7.50
CA GLY A 80 -5.59 -0.97 7.41
C GLY A 80 -4.27 -1.68 7.15
N ALA A 81 -3.48 -1.18 6.19
CA ALA A 81 -2.14 -1.71 5.90
C ALA A 81 -1.18 -1.59 7.10
N LEU A 82 -1.27 -0.49 7.86
CA LEU A 82 -0.52 -0.32 9.10
C LEU A 82 -0.92 -1.36 10.15
N ALA A 83 -2.22 -1.53 10.40
CA ALA A 83 -2.72 -2.50 11.37
C ALA A 83 -2.32 -3.93 10.99
N TYR A 84 -2.47 -4.31 9.73
CA TYR A 84 -2.03 -5.61 9.21
C TYR A 84 -0.52 -5.80 9.38
N SER A 85 0.27 -4.78 9.06
CA SER A 85 1.73 -4.85 9.19
C SER A 85 2.19 -4.95 10.65
N LEU A 86 1.57 -4.20 11.57
CA LEU A 86 1.85 -4.32 13.00
C LEU A 86 1.49 -5.71 13.55
N ASN A 87 0.41 -6.32 13.05
CA ASN A 87 0.06 -7.68 13.39
C ASN A 87 1.12 -8.68 12.87
N GLY A 88 1.53 -8.54 11.60
CA GLY A 88 2.59 -9.35 11.00
C GLY A 88 3.91 -9.25 11.77
N ILE A 89 4.34 -8.04 12.20
CA ILE A 89 5.55 -7.88 13.02
C ILE A 89 5.45 -8.71 14.30
N ARG A 90 4.30 -8.72 14.98
CA ARG A 90 4.13 -9.50 16.22
C ARG A 90 4.22 -11.00 15.93
N THR A 91 3.48 -11.48 14.94
CA THR A 91 3.46 -12.89 14.54
C THR A 91 4.85 -13.40 14.12
N PHE A 92 5.61 -12.59 13.38
CA PHE A 92 6.89 -12.99 12.81
C PHE A 92 8.12 -12.55 13.64
N SER A 93 7.94 -11.88 14.79
CA SER A 93 9.04 -11.52 15.69
C SER A 93 9.02 -12.31 17.00
N GLY A 94 10.15 -12.96 17.33
CA GLY A 94 10.37 -13.54 18.65
C GLY A 94 9.72 -14.92 18.88
N LYS A 95 9.21 -15.14 20.10
CA LYS A 95 8.70 -16.45 20.57
C LYS A 95 7.46 -16.91 19.78
N GLU A 96 6.62 -15.98 19.32
CA GLU A 96 5.40 -16.29 18.57
C GLU A 96 5.69 -16.92 17.21
N PHE A 97 6.84 -16.64 16.58
CA PHE A 97 7.24 -17.31 15.34
C PHE A 97 7.49 -18.81 15.55
N LYS A 98 8.11 -19.18 16.69
CA LYS A 98 8.31 -20.58 17.08
C LYS A 98 6.99 -21.29 17.35
N ASP A 99 6.03 -20.61 17.97
CA ASP A 99 4.70 -21.16 18.21
C ASP A 99 3.87 -21.25 16.92
N TYR A 100 4.02 -20.29 16.01
CA TYR A 100 3.38 -20.27 14.69
C TYR A 100 3.88 -21.41 13.82
N CYS A 101 5.21 -21.56 13.65
CA CYS A 101 5.79 -22.66 12.87
C CYS A 101 5.79 -24.01 13.61
N GLY A 102 5.65 -24.03 14.94
CA GLY A 102 5.62 -25.26 15.73
C GLY A 102 4.27 -25.98 15.71
N ASN A 103 3.18 -25.26 15.43
CA ASN A 103 1.81 -25.80 15.44
C ASN A 103 1.23 -26.07 14.04
N VAL A 104 1.96 -25.74 12.96
CA VAL A 104 1.51 -25.95 11.57
C VAL A 104 2.46 -26.90 10.85
N GLU A 105 1.91 -27.95 10.22
CA GLU A 105 2.68 -28.94 9.44
C GLU A 105 3.42 -28.32 8.24
N LEU A 106 2.97 -27.17 7.75
CA LEU A 106 3.59 -26.43 6.65
C LEU A 106 3.75 -24.95 7.04
N CYS A 107 4.87 -24.59 7.66
CA CYS A 107 5.18 -23.18 7.93
C CYS A 107 5.78 -22.53 6.69
N ILE A 108 4.97 -21.75 5.97
CA ILE A 108 5.41 -20.93 4.83
C ILE A 108 5.11 -19.47 5.18
N PRO A 109 5.97 -18.79 5.97
CA PRO A 109 5.76 -17.40 6.37
C PRO A 109 5.69 -16.46 5.16
N ASP A 110 6.38 -16.86 4.10
CA ASP A 110 6.43 -16.25 2.78
C ASP A 110 5.08 -16.19 2.04
N LEU A 111 4.15 -17.10 2.34
CA LEU A 111 2.85 -17.16 1.67
C LEU A 111 1.94 -16.01 2.09
N ASP A 112 1.98 -15.63 3.37
CA ASP A 112 1.22 -14.49 3.89
C ASP A 112 1.69 -13.17 3.24
N LEU A 113 3.01 -13.04 3.03
CA LEU A 113 3.58 -11.92 2.27
C LEU A 113 3.12 -11.90 0.81
N PHE A 114 3.15 -13.03 0.12
CA PHE A 114 2.77 -13.09 -1.30
C PHE A 114 1.28 -12.80 -1.51
N VAL A 115 0.43 -13.38 -0.66
CA VAL A 115 -1.04 -13.22 -0.72
C VAL A 115 -1.47 -11.83 -0.24
N GLY A 116 -0.73 -11.19 0.66
CA GLY A 116 -1.00 -9.82 1.09
C GLY A 116 -0.46 -8.77 0.13
N ALA A 117 0.86 -8.79 -0.13
CA ALA A 117 1.57 -7.69 -0.78
C ALA A 117 1.25 -7.53 -2.27
N VAL A 118 1.20 -8.64 -3.02
CA VAL A 118 1.02 -8.60 -4.48
C VAL A 118 -0.42 -8.18 -4.85
N PRO A 119 -1.48 -8.77 -4.27
CA PRO A 119 -2.84 -8.30 -4.51
C PRO A 119 -3.06 -6.86 -4.05
N PHE A 120 -2.44 -6.45 -2.95
CA PHE A 120 -2.50 -5.05 -2.50
C PHE A 120 -1.82 -4.09 -3.50
N ALA A 121 -0.62 -4.41 -3.99
CA ALA A 121 0.08 -3.61 -5.00
C ALA A 121 -0.74 -3.48 -6.30
N LEU A 122 -1.35 -4.59 -6.73
CA LEU A 122 -2.24 -4.61 -7.90
C LEU A 122 -3.50 -3.76 -7.67
N ALA A 123 -4.17 -3.92 -6.53
CA ALA A 123 -5.35 -3.15 -6.17
C ALA A 123 -5.05 -1.64 -6.15
N MET A 124 -3.93 -1.24 -5.55
CA MET A 124 -3.52 0.17 -5.51
C MET A 124 -3.15 0.72 -6.89
N SER A 125 -2.48 -0.07 -7.72
CA SER A 125 -2.16 0.30 -9.10
C SER A 125 -3.43 0.48 -9.95
N CYS A 126 -4.34 -0.49 -9.88
CA CYS A 126 -5.65 -0.42 -10.54
C CYS A 126 -6.48 0.77 -10.06
N ALA A 127 -6.54 1.01 -8.75
CA ALA A 127 -7.26 2.14 -8.18
C ALA A 127 -6.67 3.48 -8.65
N ALA A 128 -5.35 3.61 -8.72
CA ALA A 128 -4.67 4.80 -9.24
C ALA A 128 -5.00 5.02 -10.73
N VAL A 129 -4.94 3.97 -11.55
CA VAL A 129 -5.28 4.05 -12.99
C VAL A 129 -6.75 4.41 -13.18
N CYS A 130 -7.67 3.75 -12.47
CA CYS A 130 -9.11 4.04 -12.52
C CYS A 130 -9.40 5.49 -12.11
N SER A 131 -8.72 6.00 -11.07
CA SER A 131 -8.86 7.40 -10.66
C SER A 131 -8.47 8.38 -11.77
N ILE A 132 -7.37 8.11 -12.50
CA ILE A 132 -6.92 8.93 -13.64
C ILE A 132 -7.93 8.86 -14.79
N VAL A 133 -8.43 7.67 -15.13
CA VAL A 133 -9.38 7.48 -16.23
C VAL A 133 -10.69 8.21 -15.95
N VAL A 134 -11.24 8.08 -14.74
CA VAL A 134 -12.48 8.75 -14.33
C VAL A 134 -12.32 10.27 -14.34
N ASP A 135 -11.19 10.78 -13.84
CA ASP A 135 -10.91 12.22 -13.84
C ASP A 135 -10.80 12.79 -15.27
N ARG A 136 -10.13 12.07 -16.18
CA ARG A 136 -10.07 12.44 -17.60
C ARG A 136 -11.45 12.46 -18.25
N LYS A 137 -12.27 11.43 -18.00
CA LYS A 137 -13.62 11.33 -18.55
C LYS A 137 -14.50 12.49 -18.09
N ARG A 138 -14.54 12.78 -16.79
CA ARG A 138 -15.30 13.93 -16.24
C ARG A 138 -14.83 15.27 -16.80
N ARG A 139 -13.54 15.43 -17.05
CA ARG A 139 -13.00 16.66 -17.63
C ARG A 139 -13.42 16.85 -19.08
N SER A 140 -13.40 15.77 -19.86
CA SER A 140 -13.87 15.77 -21.25
C SER A 140 -15.34 16.14 -21.34
N GLU A 141 -16.20 15.52 -20.53
CA GLU A 141 -17.65 15.80 -20.50
C GLU A 141 -17.94 17.27 -20.16
N ARG A 142 -17.19 17.86 -19.23
CA ARG A 142 -17.35 19.27 -18.86
C ARG A 142 -17.04 20.22 -20.01
N LEU A 143 -15.97 19.97 -20.75
CA LEU A 143 -15.58 20.79 -21.91
C LEU A 143 -16.60 20.70 -23.04
N THR A 144 -17.21 19.52 -23.25
CA THR A 144 -18.27 19.35 -24.25
C THR A 144 -19.53 20.15 -23.89
N VAL A 145 -19.93 20.16 -22.61
CA VAL A 145 -21.09 20.94 -22.13
C VAL A 145 -20.84 22.44 -22.26
N GLU A 146 -19.64 22.91 -21.92
CA GLU A 146 -19.27 24.33 -22.08
C GLU A 146 -19.23 24.76 -23.56
N ALA A 147 -18.82 23.88 -24.48
CA ALA A 147 -18.85 24.15 -25.91
C ALA A 147 -20.27 24.24 -26.49
N ILE A 148 -21.22 23.44 -25.96
CA ILE A 148 -22.63 23.48 -26.37
C ILE A 148 -23.34 24.73 -25.83
N HIS A 149 -22.98 25.20 -24.63
CA HIS A 149 -23.67 26.34 -24.02
C HIS A 149 -23.19 27.70 -24.55
N ASN A 150 -21.99 27.76 -25.14
CA ASN A 150 -21.35 28.98 -25.64
C ASN A 150 -21.37 29.14 -27.18
N GLY A 151 -21.99 28.22 -27.91
CA GLY A 151 -22.17 28.27 -29.36
C GLY A 151 -23.63 28.47 -29.72
#